data_AF-G0S2G4-F1
#
_entry.id   AF-G0S2G4-F1
#
_cell.length_a   1.000
_cell.length_b   1.000
_cell.length_c   1.000
_cell.angle_alpha   90.00
_cell.angle_beta   90.00
_cell.angle_gamma   90.00
#
_symmetry.space_group_name_H-M   'P 1'
#
loop_
_entity.id
_entity.type
_entity.pdbx_description
1 polymer ?
#
loop_
_entity_poly.entity_id
_entity_poly.type
_entity_poly.pdbx_seq_one_letter_code
_entity_poly.pdbx_strand_id
1 'polypeptide(L)'
;MDAYTRHEKHGSQPSLSEFEEMFHAVAARYKDGVFVIVDALDECQMNDDVRSKFIETLLHLQSKGDNVNLLATSRPVPDIVEAFDGHSHLEIMAQKDDIERYIRNRMSTLRAVSKYPDLQHEIISCIASVADGM
;
A
#
# COMPACT_ATOMS: atom_id res chain seq x y z
N MET A 1 -15.91 32.61 -3.80
CA MET A 1 -15.21 32.50 -2.50
C MET A 1 -14.62 31.11 -2.47
N ASP A 2 -13.29 30.97 -2.40
CA ASP A 2 -12.67 29.64 -2.40
C ASP A 2 -13.05 28.84 -1.14
N ALA A 3 -12.91 27.51 -1.21
CA ALA A 3 -13.30 26.61 -0.13
C ALA A 3 -12.56 26.95 1.18
N TYR A 4 -11.29 27.33 1.09
CA TYR A 4 -10.47 27.75 2.24
C TYR A 4 -11.12 28.91 3.00
N THR A 5 -11.47 30.00 2.29
CA THR A 5 -12.11 31.18 2.87
C THR A 5 -13.49 30.87 3.47
N ARG A 6 -14.23 29.92 2.89
CA ARG A 6 -15.54 29.49 3.40
C ARG A 6 -15.42 28.80 4.76
N HIS A 7 -14.48 27.85 4.87
CA HIS A 7 -14.29 27.03 6.06
C HIS A 7 -13.54 27.76 7.17
N GLU A 8 -12.55 28.60 6.83
CA GLU A 8 -11.83 29.46 7.78
C GLU A 8 -12.78 30.39 8.54
N LYS A 9 -13.72 31.05 7.84
CA LYS A 9 -14.68 31.98 8.45
C LYS A 9 -15.62 31.33 9.46
N HIS A 10 -15.93 30.05 9.28
CA HIS A 10 -16.92 29.35 10.10
C HIS A 10 -16.29 28.37 11.09
N GLY A 11 -14.95 28.24 11.11
CA GLY A 11 -14.24 27.24 11.92
C GLY A 11 -14.71 25.81 11.63
N SER A 12 -15.15 25.53 10.40
CA SER A 12 -15.72 24.25 9.99
C SER A 12 -14.75 23.48 9.12
N GLN A 13 -14.90 22.16 9.02
CA GLN A 13 -14.19 21.34 8.04
C GLN A 13 -15.05 21.11 6.79
N PRO A 14 -14.44 20.94 5.61
CA PRO A 14 -15.15 20.47 4.43
C PRO A 14 -15.80 19.12 4.69
N SER A 15 -16.99 18.94 4.11
CA SER A 15 -17.58 17.60 3.98
C SER A 15 -16.71 16.72 3.08
N LEU A 16 -16.88 15.39 3.16
CA LEU A 16 -16.16 14.45 2.29
C LEU A 16 -16.42 14.74 0.81
N SER A 17 -17.67 15.03 0.43
CA SER A 17 -18.04 15.42 -0.93
C SER A 17 -17.34 16.71 -1.40
N GLU A 18 -17.24 17.73 -0.53
CA GLU A 18 -16.50 18.96 -0.86
C GLU A 18 -15.01 18.67 -1.05
N PHE A 19 -14.43 17.79 -0.22
CA PHE A 19 -13.04 17.37 -0.36
C PHE A 19 -12.80 16.65 -1.70
N GLU A 20 -13.66 15.72 -2.09
CA GLU A 20 -13.57 15.04 -3.39
C GLU A 20 -13.65 16.01 -4.57
N GLU A 21 -14.60 16.95 -4.54
CA GLU A 21 -14.72 17.99 -5.57
C GLU A 21 -13.45 18.85 -5.67
N MET A 22 -12.89 19.25 -4.53
CA MET A 22 -11.64 19.98 -4.47
C MET A 22 -10.48 19.15 -5.02
N PHE A 23 -10.40 17.88 -4.65
CA PHE A 23 -9.37 16.96 -5.15
C PHE A 23 -9.43 16.85 -6.67
N HIS A 24 -10.60 16.61 -7.25
CA HIS A 24 -10.77 16.54 -8.70
C HIS A 24 -10.44 17.87 -9.41
N ALA A 25 -10.84 19.00 -8.83
CA ALA A 25 -10.52 20.31 -9.38
C ALA A 25 -9.00 20.57 -9.42
N VAL A 26 -8.26 20.08 -8.42
CA VAL A 26 -6.79 20.14 -8.39
C VAL A 26 -6.20 19.13 -9.36
N ALA A 27 -6.69 17.88 -9.37
CA ALA A 27 -6.19 16.81 -10.22
C ALA A 27 -6.33 17.14 -11.71
N ALA A 28 -7.42 17.79 -12.12
CA ALA A 28 -7.66 18.23 -13.49
C ALA A 28 -6.61 19.24 -14.01
N ARG A 29 -5.77 19.81 -13.15
CA ARG A 29 -4.70 20.74 -13.54
C ARG A 29 -3.43 20.03 -14.00
N TYR A 30 -3.28 18.74 -13.69
CA TYR A 30 -2.11 17.94 -14.05
C TYR A 30 -2.40 17.14 -15.30
N LYS A 31 -1.60 17.29 -16.36
CA LYS A 31 -1.85 16.62 -17.65
C LYS A 31 -1.38 15.16 -17.68
N ASP A 32 -0.44 14.81 -16.81
CA ASP A 32 0.25 13.52 -16.82
C ASP A 32 -0.35 12.50 -15.83
N GLY A 33 -1.55 12.77 -15.30
CA GLY A 33 -2.13 11.99 -14.22
C GLY A 33 -1.74 12.48 -12.82
N VAL A 34 -2.60 12.16 -11.86
CA VAL A 34 -2.32 12.21 -10.42
C VAL A 34 -2.28 10.78 -9.92
N PHE A 35 -1.25 10.46 -9.15
CA PHE A 35 -1.08 9.14 -8.53
C PHE A 35 -1.31 9.24 -7.03
N VAL A 36 -2.25 8.46 -6.53
CA VAL A 36 -2.50 8.28 -5.10
C VAL A 36 -1.90 6.95 -4.69
N ILE A 37 -0.86 7.01 -3.85
CA ILE A 37 -0.16 5.82 -3.35
C ILE A 37 -0.50 5.67 -1.87
N VAL A 38 -1.11 4.54 -1.51
CA VAL A 38 -1.45 4.21 -0.14
C VAL A 38 -0.59 3.04 0.30
N ASP A 39 0.32 3.30 1.24
CA ASP A 39 1.17 2.26 1.80
C ASP A 39 0.50 1.62 3.04
N ALA A 40 0.64 0.30 3.18
CA ALA A 40 0.15 -0.48 4.32
C ALA A 40 -1.34 -0.23 4.66
N LEU A 41 -2.21 -0.35 3.65
CA LEU A 41 -3.66 -0.13 3.81
C LEU A 41 -4.30 -1.05 4.88
N ASP A 42 -3.71 -2.22 5.14
CA ASP A 42 -4.17 -3.13 6.21
C ASP A 42 -3.97 -2.60 7.63
N GLU A 43 -3.08 -1.63 7.84
CA GLU A 43 -2.89 -0.93 9.13
C GLU A 43 -3.97 0.15 9.37
N CYS A 44 -4.83 0.43 8.39
CA CYS A 44 -6.00 1.29 8.57
C CYS A 44 -7.01 0.59 9.50
N GLN A 45 -7.45 1.31 10.53
CA GLN A 45 -8.31 0.77 11.57
C GLN A 45 -9.60 0.17 10.99
N MET A 46 -9.89 -1.07 11.36
CA MET A 46 -11.13 -1.75 10.98
C MET A 46 -12.36 -1.19 11.71
N ASN A 47 -12.16 -0.50 12.83
CA ASN A 47 -13.25 -0.04 13.70
C ASN A 47 -14.07 1.06 13.03
N ASP A 48 -15.36 1.14 13.37
CA ASP A 48 -16.30 2.19 12.96
C ASP A 48 -16.38 2.43 11.43
N ASP A 49 -16.14 1.38 10.66
CA ASP A 49 -16.09 1.37 9.19
C ASP A 49 -15.03 2.32 8.60
N VAL A 50 -14.01 2.70 9.37
CA VAL A 50 -13.01 3.69 8.94
C VAL A 50 -12.27 3.21 7.70
N ARG A 51 -11.72 1.99 7.70
CA ARG A 51 -11.05 1.44 6.53
C ARG A 51 -11.99 1.28 5.33
N SER A 52 -13.19 0.76 5.54
CA SER A 52 -14.16 0.56 4.45
C SER A 52 -14.55 1.88 3.79
N LYS A 53 -14.87 2.92 4.57
CA LYS A 53 -15.16 4.27 4.06
C LYS A 53 -13.96 4.89 3.36
N PHE A 54 -12.76 4.65 3.88
CA PHE A 54 -11.53 5.14 3.24
C PHE A 54 -11.31 4.49 1.87
N ILE A 55 -11.46 3.16 1.78
CA ILE A 55 -11.37 2.43 0.50
C ILE A 55 -12.45 2.90 -0.46
N GLU A 56 -13.70 3.02 -0.02
CA GLU A 56 -14.81 3.53 -0.84
C GLU A 56 -14.50 4.92 -1.39
N THR A 57 -13.96 5.81 -0.56
CA THR A 57 -13.55 7.16 -0.98
C THR A 57 -12.44 7.09 -2.05
N LEU A 58 -11.41 6.26 -1.85
CA LEU A 58 -10.31 6.11 -2.80
C LEU A 58 -10.80 5.60 -4.17
N LEU A 59 -11.68 4.59 -4.16
CA LEU A 59 -12.28 4.05 -5.38
C LEU A 59 -13.20 5.06 -6.06
N HIS A 60 -13.97 5.84 -5.28
CA HIS A 60 -14.82 6.89 -5.82
C HIS A 60 -13.98 8.01 -6.48
N LEU A 61 -12.88 8.44 -5.85
CA LEU A 61 -11.92 9.38 -6.41
C LEU A 61 -11.30 8.87 -7.72
N GLN A 62 -11.04 7.57 -7.86
CA GLN A 62 -10.56 6.99 -9.10
C GLN A 62 -11.68 6.96 -10.17
N SER A 63 -12.91 6.59 -9.80
CA SER A 63 -14.02 6.38 -10.73
C SER A 63 -14.52 7.67 -11.42
N LYS A 64 -14.43 8.81 -10.72
CA LYS A 64 -15.02 10.08 -11.17
C LYS A 64 -14.09 10.88 -12.09
N GLY A 65 -12.82 10.50 -12.23
CA GLY A 65 -11.87 11.24 -13.06
C GLY A 65 -10.87 10.34 -13.79
N ASP A 66 -10.81 10.50 -15.10
CA ASP A 66 -9.88 9.78 -16.00
C ASP A 66 -8.39 10.06 -15.72
N ASN A 67 -8.09 10.98 -14.81
CA ASN A 67 -6.74 11.46 -14.50
C ASN A 67 -6.23 11.02 -13.12
N VAL A 68 -6.96 10.15 -12.41
CA VAL A 68 -6.59 9.68 -11.07
C VAL A 68 -6.21 8.21 -11.13
N ASN A 69 -5.00 7.89 -10.69
CA ASN A 69 -4.46 6.54 -10.64
C ASN A 69 -4.23 6.15 -9.18
N LEU A 70 -4.75 4.99 -8.78
CA LEU A 70 -4.63 4.48 -7.42
C LEU A 70 -3.68 3.28 -7.38
N LEU A 71 -2.75 3.30 -6.43
CA LEU A 71 -1.93 2.15 -6.05
C LEU A 71 -2.01 2.00 -4.54
N ALA A 72 -2.41 0.82 -4.06
CA ALA A 72 -2.39 0.49 -2.65
C ALA A 72 -1.52 -0.75 -2.40
N THR A 73 -0.77 -0.75 -1.31
CA THR A 73 -0.08 -1.93 -0.79
C THR A 73 -0.81 -2.41 0.46
N SER A 74 -0.92 -3.74 0.63
CA SER A 74 -1.49 -4.33 1.84
C SER A 74 -1.08 -5.79 1.98
N ARG A 75 -1.17 -6.33 3.20
CA ARG A 75 -1.30 -7.77 3.40
C ARG A 75 -2.61 -8.28 2.78
N PRO A 76 -2.70 -9.58 2.42
CA PRO A 76 -3.92 -10.16 1.84
C PRO A 76 -5.01 -10.37 2.90
N VAL A 77 -5.54 -9.27 3.45
CA VAL A 77 -6.62 -9.29 4.43
C VAL A 77 -7.96 -9.43 3.69
N PRO A 78 -8.87 -10.34 4.10
CA PRO A 78 -10.05 -10.70 3.31
C PRO A 78 -10.92 -9.53 2.85
N ASP A 79 -11.15 -8.53 3.70
CA ASP A 79 -12.04 -7.40 3.36
C ASP A 79 -11.39 -6.42 2.38
N ILE A 80 -10.06 -6.27 2.41
CA ILE A 80 -9.34 -5.48 1.41
C ILE A 80 -9.35 -6.23 0.08
N VAL A 81 -9.11 -7.54 0.08
CA VAL A 81 -9.19 -8.37 -1.12
C VAL A 81 -10.58 -8.29 -1.74
N GLU A 82 -11.63 -8.36 -0.91
CA GLU A 82 -13.02 -8.23 -1.36
C GLU A 82 -13.32 -6.82 -1.91
N ALA A 83 -12.87 -5.76 -1.24
CA ALA A 83 -13.12 -4.38 -1.67
C ALA A 83 -12.44 -4.02 -3.00
N PHE A 84 -11.32 -4.67 -3.31
CA PHE A 84 -10.60 -4.50 -4.59
C PHE A 84 -10.90 -5.60 -5.61
N ASP A 85 -11.92 -6.44 -5.38
CA ASP A 85 -12.35 -7.41 -6.38
C ASP A 85 -12.72 -6.71 -7.71
N GLY A 86 -12.38 -7.36 -8.82
CA GLY A 86 -12.50 -6.78 -10.16
C GLY A 86 -11.47 -5.70 -10.52
N HIS A 87 -10.58 -5.28 -9.60
CA HIS A 87 -9.46 -4.38 -9.89
C HIS A 87 -8.17 -5.17 -10.15
N SER A 88 -7.19 -4.49 -10.76
CA SER A 88 -5.86 -5.07 -10.98
C SER A 88 -5.16 -5.29 -9.63
N HIS A 89 -4.73 -6.52 -9.37
CA HIS A 89 -3.96 -6.89 -8.19
C HIS A 89 -2.69 -7.65 -8.60
N LEU A 90 -1.63 -7.47 -7.81
CA LEU A 90 -0.39 -8.20 -7.95
C LEU A 90 0.00 -8.74 -6.58
N GLU A 91 -0.09 -10.06 -6.42
CA GLU A 91 0.44 -10.72 -5.24
C GLU A 91 1.97 -10.76 -5.33
N ILE A 92 2.63 -10.25 -4.28
CA ILE A 92 4.09 -10.24 -4.16
C ILE A 92 4.46 -11.21 -3.04
N MET A 93 4.98 -12.37 -3.41
CA MET A 93 5.39 -13.41 -2.48
C MET A 93 6.70 -14.04 -2.95
N ALA A 94 7.73 -14.03 -2.09
CA ALA A 94 9.01 -14.64 -2.43
C ALA A 94 8.91 -16.17 -2.38
N GLN A 95 9.39 -16.85 -3.42
CA GLN A 95 9.48 -18.31 -3.38
C GLN A 95 10.64 -18.73 -2.47
N LYS A 96 10.56 -19.94 -1.91
CA LYS A 96 11.62 -20.48 -1.05
C LYS A 96 13.01 -20.38 -1.71
N ASP A 97 13.10 -20.69 -2.99
CA ASP A 97 14.34 -20.62 -3.76
C ASP A 97 14.87 -19.17 -3.90
N ASP A 98 13.98 -18.19 -4.04
CA ASP A 98 14.35 -16.77 -4.08
C ASP A 98 14.92 -16.31 -2.73
N ILE A 99 14.29 -16.74 -1.63
CA ILE A 99 14.74 -16.46 -0.26
C ILE A 99 16.10 -17.12 -0.02
N GLU A 100 16.26 -18.40 -0.35
CA GLU A 100 17.54 -19.11 -0.21
C GLU A 100 18.66 -18.44 -1.01
N ARG A 101 18.38 -18.07 -2.27
CA ARG A 101 19.33 -17.39 -3.15
C ARG A 101 19.72 -16.02 -2.59
N TYR A 102 18.75 -15.24 -2.12
CA TYR A 102 19.01 -13.93 -1.53
C TYR A 102 19.90 -14.05 -0.30
N ILE A 103 19.56 -14.94 0.63
CA ILE A 103 20.31 -15.13 1.87
C ILE A 103 21.72 -15.65 1.58
N ARG A 104 21.86 -16.63 0.69
CA ARG A 104 23.16 -17.18 0.28
C ARG A 104 24.10 -16.10 -0.26
N ASN A 105 23.57 -15.19 -1.10
CA ASN A 105 24.34 -14.06 -1.62
C ASN A 105 24.79 -13.07 -0.52
N ARG A 106 24.05 -13.00 0.59
CA ARG A 106 24.39 -12.16 1.76
C ARG A 106 25.38 -12.82 2.72
N MET A 107 25.50 -14.15 2.73
CA MET A 107 26.39 -14.86 3.67
C MET A 107 27.86 -14.42 3.60
N SER A 108 28.37 -14.14 2.39
CA SER A 108 29.75 -13.67 2.21
C SER A 108 30.01 -12.30 2.86
N THR A 109 28.96 -11.49 3.03
CA THR A 109 29.05 -10.15 3.67
C THR A 109 29.02 -10.22 5.19
N LEU A 110 28.54 -11.33 5.75
CA LEU A 110 28.38 -11.53 7.19
C LEU A 110 29.65 -12.15 7.79
N ARG A 111 30.60 -11.29 8.22
CA ARG A 111 31.90 -11.72 8.76
C ARG A 111 31.81 -12.73 9.92
N ALA A 112 30.74 -12.69 10.71
CA ALA A 112 30.55 -13.59 11.85
C ALA A 112 30.31 -15.05 11.41
N VAL A 113 29.73 -15.27 10.24
CA VAL A 113 29.35 -16.60 9.73
C VAL A 113 30.13 -17.01 8.48
N SER A 114 30.89 -16.09 7.88
CA SER A 114 31.59 -16.30 6.60
C SER A 114 32.58 -17.47 6.62
N LYS A 115 33.13 -17.82 7.78
CA LYS A 115 34.07 -18.94 7.98
C LYS A 115 33.43 -20.27 8.40
N TYR A 116 32.11 -20.32 8.56
CA TYR A 116 31.39 -21.47 9.10
C TYR A 116 30.34 -21.97 8.09
N PRO A 117 30.71 -22.82 7.12
CA PRO A 117 29.79 -23.28 6.07
C PRO A 117 28.54 -23.99 6.60
N ASP A 118 28.70 -24.81 7.64
CA ASP A 118 27.58 -25.54 8.24
C ASP A 118 26.56 -24.57 8.88
N LEU A 119 27.05 -23.54 9.57
CA LEU A 119 26.21 -22.49 10.14
C LEU A 119 25.52 -21.65 9.06
N GLN A 120 26.18 -21.37 7.94
CA GLN A 120 25.53 -20.68 6.81
C GLN A 120 24.40 -21.52 6.24
N HIS A 121 24.62 -22.83 6.06
CA HIS A 121 23.60 -23.75 5.57
C HIS A 121 22.40 -23.81 6.52
N GLU A 122 22.66 -23.90 7.83
CA GLU A 122 21.61 -23.88 8.86
C GLU A 122 20.79 -22.59 8.82
N ILE A 123 21.45 -21.42 8.75
CA ILE A 123 20.76 -20.12 8.68
C ILE A 123 19.90 -20.03 7.41
N ILE A 124 20.45 -20.39 6.24
CA ILE A 124 19.72 -20.36 4.97
C ILE A 124 18.48 -21.25 5.06
N SER A 125 18.65 -22.51 5.47
CA SER A 125 17.54 -23.47 5.54
C SER A 125 16.48 -23.06 6.57
N CYS A 126 16.90 -22.57 7.73
CA CYS A 126 15.99 -22.18 8.80
C CYS A 126 15.15 -20.97 8.38
N ILE A 127 15.79 -19.88 7.94
CA ILE A 127 15.06 -18.67 7.51
C ILE A 127 14.15 -18.98 6.33
N ALA A 128 14.64 -19.67 5.29
CA ALA A 128 13.82 -20.00 4.13
C ALA A 128 12.62 -20.90 4.47
N SER A 129 12.69 -21.70 5.54
CA SER A 129 11.57 -22.53 5.99
C SER A 129 10.50 -21.77 6.79
N VAL A 130 10.83 -20.63 7.39
CA VAL A 130 9.92 -19.87 8.28
C VAL A 130 9.50 -18.51 7.72
N ALA A 131 10.17 -18.02 6.68
CA ALA A 131 9.91 -16.71 6.09
C ALA A 131 8.53 -16.63 5.41
N ASP A 132 8.01 -17.75 4.88
CA ASP A 132 6.67 -17.84 4.29
C ASP A 132 6.37 -16.75 3.25
N GLY A 133 7.38 -16.42 2.43
CA GLY A 133 7.28 -15.40 1.39
C GLY A 133 7.51 -13.95 1.82
N MET A 134 7.81 -13.70 3.10
CA MET A 134 8.21 -12.39 3.65
C MET A 134 9.73 -12.15 3.67
#